data_AF-A0A7S4QZI0-F1
#
_entry.id   AF-A0A7S4QZI0-F1
#
_cell.length_a   1.000
_cell.length_b   1.000
_cell.length_c   1.000
_cell.angle_alpha   90.00
_cell.angle_beta   90.00
_cell.angle_gamma   90.00
#
_symmetry.space_group_name_H-M   'P 1'
#
loop_
_entity.id
_entity.type
_entity.pdbx_description
1 polymer ?
#
loop_
_entity_poly.entity_id
_entity_poly.type
_entity_poly.pdbx_seq_one_letter_code
_entity_poly.pdbx_strand_id
1 'polypeptide(L)'
;MEVQMRPLRMEGAPGLNVSEPAQVPHRDQGGTLVTSEPSERNATFHREDSARRRAEKAEREAFLALYRAGVRATRPTCRARLMHIVASGCWIALLFLVVLLDFVYMFVRGDDGSLVEKLLTLAVAAVFILDVGIRIYAFGPSVFFSKLWNMFDAIVVFMTVAISVLILCGVLRAGVCLQRKSCHGLLWFVQVARLARFFRVTTLVRRTCPAARRITGENKRRFVDLEHDFDLDLVYITPRLIGMSVPASGAMTWLYRNPLQEVVRFFETFYPRHYKIINVCPELPYPVSAFSTGSIETFTVEDHRPPCIEQVVRFLEIAEAWMNADPDNVLAVHCRGGKGRTGCFCCAWLLYKGEAEDAQDALNYFAMRRTDTERAMGKARLQGVETRSQVRYVEYVCELLNSQNCTFPARVKPPPPVQLQLREFRLHEVFLPPVPQGLVAMVHDVGKRRTVHVCPVTADSFDVVPAVVEGDILVEVHGRGGERRARLLHFHFHTSFVSGDLLRLEVSAVDRGCKTPGLFNDKGFVELFFTVL
;
A
#
# COMPACT_ATOMS: atom_id res chain seq x y z
N MET A 1 -27.94 5.55 21.60
CA MET A 1 -27.59 6.77 20.85
C MET A 1 -26.65 6.36 19.73
N GLU A 2 -27.21 6.15 18.54
CA GLU A 2 -26.46 5.95 17.30
C GLU A 2 -25.70 7.24 16.98
N VAL A 3 -24.37 7.16 16.85
CA VAL A 3 -23.58 8.19 16.18
C VAL A 3 -23.47 7.75 14.74
N GLN A 4 -24.41 8.20 13.93
CA GLN A 4 -24.36 8.10 12.48
C GLN A 4 -23.18 8.97 12.02
N MET A 5 -22.12 8.39 11.47
CA MET A 5 -21.07 9.16 10.79
C MET A 5 -21.69 9.79 9.55
N ARG A 6 -22.10 11.06 9.65
CA ARG A 6 -22.42 11.89 8.50
C ARG A 6 -21.14 12.53 7.99
N PRO A 7 -20.92 12.60 6.66
CA PRO A 7 -19.94 13.52 6.10
C PRO A 7 -20.36 14.95 6.49
N LEU A 8 -19.39 15.73 6.98
CA LEU A 8 -19.57 17.13 7.34
C LEU A 8 -19.98 17.91 6.08
N ARG A 9 -21.27 18.22 5.99
CA ARG A 9 -21.83 19.12 4.97
C ARG A 9 -21.42 20.54 5.33
N MET A 10 -20.56 21.15 4.52
CA MET A 10 -20.24 22.58 4.64
C MET A 10 -21.47 23.38 4.18
N GLU A 11 -22.16 24.03 5.13
CA GLU A 11 -23.22 25.00 4.82
C GLU A 11 -22.60 26.27 4.21
N GLY A 12 -23.28 26.81 3.19
CA GLY A 12 -22.77 27.81 2.26
C GLY A 12 -22.34 29.14 2.89
N ALA A 13 -21.28 29.71 2.31
CA ALA A 13 -20.94 31.12 2.45
C ALA A 13 -21.84 31.97 1.51
N PRO A 14 -22.20 33.20 1.91
CA PRO A 14 -23.12 34.03 1.14
C PRO A 14 -22.45 34.71 -0.06
N GLY A 15 -23.16 34.67 -1.19
CA GLY A 15 -23.24 35.73 -2.22
C GLY A 15 -21.95 36.36 -2.74
N LEU A 16 -21.44 35.83 -3.85
CA LEU A 16 -20.63 36.58 -4.81
C LEU A 16 -21.47 37.72 -5.41
N ASN A 17 -21.10 38.97 -5.14
CA ASN A 17 -21.52 40.11 -5.96
C ASN A 17 -20.52 40.25 -7.12
N VAL A 18 -21.06 40.11 -8.32
CA VAL A 18 -20.40 40.37 -9.60
C VAL A 18 -20.31 41.89 -9.78
N SER A 19 -19.10 42.42 -9.95
CA SER A 19 -18.88 43.77 -10.47
C SER A 19 -17.85 43.74 -11.60
N GLU A 20 -18.25 44.35 -12.71
CA GLU A 20 -17.63 44.49 -14.04
C GLU A 20 -16.19 45.07 -14.08
N PRO A 21 -15.48 44.94 -15.22
CA PRO A 21 -14.04 45.16 -15.29
C PRO A 21 -13.66 46.65 -15.34
N ALA A 22 -12.79 47.08 -14.43
CA ALA A 22 -12.17 48.40 -14.47
C ALA A 22 -11.03 48.46 -15.49
N GLN A 23 -11.05 49.55 -16.26
CA GLN A 23 -10.21 49.90 -17.40
C GLN A 23 -8.71 49.96 -17.09
N VAL A 24 -7.91 49.64 -18.11
CA VAL A 24 -6.45 49.83 -18.18
C VAL A 24 -6.10 51.31 -18.30
N PRO A 25 -5.13 51.87 -17.53
CA PRO A 25 -4.47 53.10 -17.92
C PRO A 25 -3.04 52.87 -18.41
N HIS A 26 -2.67 53.74 -19.34
CA HIS A 26 -1.41 53.83 -20.06
C HIS A 26 -0.18 54.10 -19.17
N ARG A 27 0.95 53.70 -19.75
CA ARG A 27 2.35 53.82 -19.34
C ARG A 27 2.81 55.29 -19.22
N ASP A 28 3.57 55.60 -18.17
CA ASP A 28 4.53 56.71 -18.15
C ASP A 28 5.87 56.25 -17.53
N GLN A 29 6.96 56.73 -18.14
CA GLN A 29 8.35 56.50 -17.74
C GLN A 29 8.81 57.57 -16.75
N GLY A 30 9.52 57.17 -15.70
CA GLY A 30 10.24 58.10 -14.81
C GLY A 30 10.72 57.39 -13.55
N GLY A 31 12.03 57.24 -13.39
CA GLY A 31 12.63 56.48 -12.29
C GLY A 31 12.76 57.26 -10.99
N THR A 32 12.51 56.58 -9.87
CA THR A 32 13.11 56.84 -8.56
C THR A 32 13.17 55.52 -7.79
N LEU A 33 14.35 55.09 -7.33
CA LEU A 33 14.48 53.98 -6.38
C LEU A 33 13.85 54.41 -5.04
N VAL A 34 12.63 53.96 -4.80
CA VAL A 34 11.99 53.98 -3.48
C VAL A 34 12.04 52.55 -2.95
N THR A 35 12.69 52.35 -1.82
CA THR A 35 12.59 51.13 -1.02
C THR A 35 11.13 50.96 -0.60
N SER A 36 10.36 50.17 -1.35
CA SER A 36 8.96 49.90 -1.05
C SER A 36 8.87 48.93 0.13
N GLU A 37 8.25 49.38 1.22
CA GLU A 37 7.76 48.49 2.29
C GLU A 37 6.94 47.34 1.68
N PRO A 38 6.98 46.12 2.27
CA PRO A 38 6.22 45.00 1.72
C PRO A 38 4.73 45.35 1.76
N SER A 39 4.14 45.53 0.56
CA SER A 39 2.73 45.93 0.43
C SER A 39 1.83 45.04 1.29
N GLU A 40 0.86 45.63 1.97
CA GLU A 40 -0.07 44.92 2.87
C GLU A 40 -0.69 43.68 2.22
N ARG A 41 -0.87 43.69 0.88
CA ARG A 41 -1.31 42.55 0.06
C ARG A 41 -0.40 41.32 0.16
N ASN A 42 0.92 41.50 0.17
CA ASN A 42 1.87 40.40 0.35
C ASN A 42 1.84 39.87 1.79
N ALA A 43 1.66 40.76 2.78
CA ALA A 43 1.57 40.36 4.18
C ALA A 43 0.26 39.59 4.49
N THR A 44 -0.86 39.98 3.89
CA THR A 44 -2.14 39.24 3.99
C THR A 44 -2.06 37.89 3.30
N PHE A 45 -1.49 37.82 2.09
CA PHE A 45 -1.31 36.54 1.38
C PHE A 45 -0.43 35.56 2.18
N HIS A 46 0.69 36.03 2.73
CA HIS A 46 1.54 35.19 3.57
C HIS A 46 0.86 34.76 4.88
N ARG A 47 0.01 35.61 5.49
CA ARG A 47 -0.79 35.23 6.67
C ARG A 47 -1.85 34.18 6.35
N GLU A 48 -2.55 34.32 5.24
CA GLU A 48 -3.58 33.38 4.79
C GLU A 48 -2.96 32.02 4.43
N ASP A 49 -1.83 32.01 3.70
CA ASP A 49 -1.11 30.77 3.37
C ASP A 49 -0.54 30.10 4.64
N SER A 50 -0.03 30.87 5.59
CA SER A 50 0.44 30.35 6.88
C SER A 50 -0.70 29.76 7.73
N ALA A 51 -1.86 30.40 7.74
CA ALA A 51 -3.04 29.93 8.46
C ALA A 51 -3.60 28.64 7.83
N ARG A 52 -3.67 28.60 6.49
CA ARG A 52 -4.04 27.41 5.73
C ARG A 52 -3.10 26.24 6.01
N ARG A 53 -1.78 26.44 5.97
CA ARG A 53 -0.79 25.40 6.30
C ARG A 53 -0.94 24.88 7.74
N ARG A 54 -1.28 25.75 8.70
CA ARG A 54 -1.55 25.33 10.10
C ARG A 54 -2.83 24.50 10.21
N ALA A 55 -3.89 24.90 9.49
CA ALA A 55 -5.13 24.14 9.44
C ALA A 55 -4.92 22.77 8.78
N GLU A 56 -4.27 22.71 7.62
CA GLU A 56 -3.89 21.46 6.93
C GLU A 56 -3.01 20.58 7.83
N LYS A 57 -2.07 21.16 8.58
CA LYS A 57 -1.25 20.43 9.55
C LYS A 57 -2.07 19.87 10.71
N ALA A 58 -2.96 20.65 11.30
CA ALA A 58 -3.82 20.22 12.40
C ALA A 58 -4.80 19.11 11.95
N GLU A 59 -5.40 19.26 10.77
CA GLU A 59 -6.25 18.25 10.14
C GLU A 59 -5.46 16.97 9.83
N ARG A 60 -4.24 17.11 9.30
CA ARG A 60 -3.30 15.99 9.10
C ARG A 60 -2.97 15.31 10.42
N GLU A 61 -2.66 16.04 11.48
CA GLU A 61 -2.38 15.46 12.79
C GLU A 61 -3.60 14.78 13.39
N ALA A 62 -4.80 15.35 13.25
CA ALA A 62 -6.06 14.76 13.69
C ALA A 62 -6.41 13.50 12.88
N PHE A 63 -6.31 13.53 11.55
CA PHE A 63 -6.52 12.37 10.69
C PHE A 63 -5.48 11.29 10.99
N LEU A 64 -4.21 11.65 11.16
CA LEU A 64 -3.17 10.68 11.49
C LEU A 64 -3.34 10.14 12.90
N ALA A 65 -3.87 10.91 13.84
CA ALA A 65 -4.26 10.43 15.15
C ALA A 65 -5.45 9.47 15.06
N LEU A 66 -6.47 9.77 14.23
CA LEU A 66 -7.61 8.90 13.94
C LEU A 66 -7.19 7.63 13.21
N TYR A 67 -6.34 7.72 12.19
CA TYR A 67 -5.76 6.60 11.47
C TYR A 67 -4.86 5.77 12.38
N ARG A 68 -3.99 6.41 13.17
CA ARG A 68 -3.19 5.72 14.20
C ARG A 68 -4.07 5.14 15.30
N ALA A 69 -5.23 5.71 15.61
CA ALA A 69 -6.20 5.17 16.55
C ALA A 69 -7.09 4.09 15.91
N GLY A 70 -7.29 4.09 14.60
CA GLY A 70 -7.90 2.99 13.86
C GLY A 70 -6.94 1.79 13.79
N VAL A 71 -5.64 2.07 13.64
CA VAL A 71 -4.55 1.08 13.66
C VAL A 71 -4.22 0.63 15.10
N ARG A 72 -4.23 1.54 16.07
CA ARG A 72 -4.18 1.28 17.53
C ARG A 72 -5.55 1.61 18.09
N ALA A 73 -6.48 0.67 17.92
CA ALA A 73 -7.84 0.69 18.47
C ALA A 73 -8.10 1.87 19.43
N THR A 74 -8.84 2.88 18.98
CA THR A 74 -9.50 3.90 19.80
C THR A 74 -9.96 3.23 21.09
N ARG A 75 -9.74 3.83 22.27
CA ARG A 75 -10.13 3.27 23.58
C ARG A 75 -11.36 2.38 23.41
N PRO A 76 -11.20 1.05 23.46
CA PRO A 76 -12.13 0.22 22.73
C PRO A 76 -13.48 0.30 23.42
N THR A 77 -14.48 0.77 22.67
CA THR A 77 -15.88 0.61 23.03
C THR A 77 -16.12 -0.86 23.35
N CYS A 78 -17.10 -1.17 24.20
CA CYS A 78 -17.39 -2.56 24.55
C CYS A 78 -17.57 -3.45 23.30
N ARG A 79 -18.11 -2.89 22.21
CA ARG A 79 -18.23 -3.52 20.90
C ARG A 79 -16.86 -3.83 20.26
N ALA A 80 -15.92 -2.89 20.22
CA ALA A 80 -14.58 -3.11 19.68
C ALA A 80 -13.77 -4.14 20.48
N ARG A 81 -13.87 -4.13 21.82
CA ARG A 81 -13.29 -5.18 22.69
C ARG A 81 -13.82 -6.56 22.32
N LEU A 82 -15.14 -6.67 22.15
CA LEU A 82 -15.79 -7.91 21.73
C LEU A 82 -15.32 -8.37 20.35
N MET A 83 -15.20 -7.47 19.37
CA MET A 83 -14.68 -7.83 18.04
C MET A 83 -13.29 -8.46 18.12
N HIS A 84 -12.37 -7.85 18.89
CA HIS A 84 -11.01 -8.39 19.08
C HIS A 84 -11.01 -9.75 19.77
N ILE A 85 -11.82 -9.92 20.82
CA ILE A 85 -11.94 -11.20 21.54
C ILE A 85 -12.44 -12.27 20.58
N VAL A 86 -13.51 -12.00 19.84
CA VAL A 86 -14.19 -13.01 19.02
C VAL A 86 -13.41 -13.36 17.75
N ALA A 87 -12.64 -12.40 17.22
CA ALA A 87 -11.70 -12.62 16.13
C ALA A 87 -10.37 -13.26 16.61
N SER A 88 -10.12 -13.35 17.92
CA SER A 88 -8.88 -13.90 18.45
C SER A 88 -8.77 -15.40 18.21
N GLY A 89 -7.54 -15.87 17.96
CA GLY A 89 -7.26 -17.30 17.85
C GLY A 89 -7.63 -18.06 19.13
N CYS A 90 -7.51 -17.43 20.31
CA CYS A 90 -7.87 -18.04 21.59
C CYS A 90 -9.38 -18.30 21.71
N TRP A 91 -10.24 -17.34 21.34
CA TRP A 91 -11.70 -17.53 21.34
C TRP A 91 -12.13 -18.60 20.34
N ILE A 92 -11.53 -18.59 19.15
CA ILE A 92 -11.78 -19.60 18.12
C ILE A 92 -11.35 -21.00 18.62
N ALA A 93 -10.18 -21.12 19.26
CA ALA A 93 -9.69 -22.36 19.82
C ALA A 93 -10.56 -22.87 20.99
N LEU A 94 -11.04 -21.96 21.84
CA LEU A 94 -11.97 -22.29 22.92
C LEU A 94 -13.28 -22.86 22.37
N LEU A 95 -13.91 -22.18 21.40
CA LEU A 95 -15.13 -22.68 20.77
C LEU A 95 -14.90 -24.01 20.05
N PHE A 96 -13.73 -24.18 19.44
CA PHE A 96 -13.35 -25.45 18.83
C PHE A 96 -13.24 -26.58 19.85
N LEU A 97 -12.60 -26.32 20.99
CA LEU A 97 -12.54 -27.29 22.10
C LEU A 97 -13.94 -27.67 22.58
N VAL A 98 -14.86 -26.71 22.68
CA VAL A 98 -16.27 -26.98 23.05
C VAL A 98 -16.96 -27.86 22.02
N VAL A 99 -16.78 -27.62 20.71
CA VAL A 99 -17.33 -28.49 19.64
C VAL A 99 -16.74 -29.89 19.74
N LEU A 100 -15.43 -30.01 19.98
CA LEU A 100 -14.75 -31.31 20.08
C LEU A 100 -15.25 -32.11 21.29
N LEU A 101 -15.36 -31.47 22.45
CA LEU A 101 -15.87 -32.10 23.68
C LEU A 101 -17.33 -32.54 23.52
N ASP A 102 -18.18 -31.72 22.92
CA ASP A 102 -19.59 -32.05 22.61
C ASP A 102 -19.69 -33.24 21.64
N PHE A 103 -18.81 -33.31 20.64
CA PHE A 103 -18.76 -34.43 19.71
C PHE A 103 -18.30 -35.73 20.37
N VAL A 104 -17.23 -35.69 21.17
CA VAL A 104 -16.75 -36.86 21.93
C VAL A 104 -17.84 -37.33 22.89
N TYR A 105 -18.49 -36.40 23.59
CA TYR A 105 -19.59 -36.70 24.50
C TYR A 105 -20.75 -37.39 23.79
N MET A 106 -21.13 -36.92 22.60
CA MET A 106 -22.17 -37.57 21.78
C MET A 106 -21.79 -39.00 21.40
N PHE A 107 -20.51 -39.28 21.10
CA PHE A 107 -20.05 -40.61 20.70
C PHE A 107 -20.00 -41.62 21.87
N VAL A 108 -19.72 -41.13 23.07
CA VAL A 108 -19.63 -41.95 24.30
C VAL A 108 -21.01 -42.25 24.91
N ARG A 109 -22.02 -41.43 24.60
CA ARG A 109 -23.38 -41.54 25.16
C ARG A 109 -24.15 -42.73 24.55
N GLY A 110 -24.80 -43.54 25.40
CA GLY A 110 -25.71 -44.61 24.99
C GLY A 110 -27.12 -44.11 24.63
N ASP A 111 -27.94 -45.00 24.04
CA ASP A 111 -29.28 -44.68 23.47
C ASP A 111 -30.30 -44.13 24.49
N ASP A 112 -30.10 -44.38 25.78
CA ASP A 112 -31.02 -44.01 26.87
C ASP A 112 -30.49 -42.85 27.69
N GLY A 113 -30.60 -41.68 27.08
CA GLY A 113 -30.00 -40.50 27.66
C GLY A 113 -30.78 -39.89 28.83
N SER A 114 -30.13 -39.74 29.98
CA SER A 114 -30.76 -39.18 31.19
C SER A 114 -31.16 -37.71 31.03
N LEU A 115 -32.02 -37.20 31.91
CA LEU A 115 -32.43 -35.79 31.92
C LEU A 115 -31.20 -34.85 32.00
N VAL A 116 -30.20 -35.23 32.80
CA VAL A 116 -28.94 -34.48 33.00
C VAL A 116 -28.21 -34.30 31.67
N GLU A 117 -28.16 -35.35 30.87
CA GLU A 117 -27.47 -35.34 29.60
C GLU A 117 -28.22 -34.53 28.52
N LYS A 118 -29.55 -34.47 28.58
CA LYS A 118 -30.35 -33.58 27.71
C LYS A 118 -30.14 -32.11 28.10
N LEU A 119 -30.04 -31.81 29.40
CA LEU A 119 -29.71 -30.49 29.91
C LEU A 119 -28.29 -30.07 29.52
N LEU A 120 -27.32 -30.98 29.52
CA LEU A 120 -25.95 -30.70 29.09
C LEU A 120 -25.87 -30.31 27.61
N THR A 121 -26.57 -31.03 26.73
CA THR A 121 -26.65 -30.68 25.29
C THR A 121 -27.29 -29.30 25.09
N LEU A 122 -28.32 -28.97 25.88
CA LEU A 122 -28.95 -27.64 25.84
C LEU A 122 -28.00 -26.54 26.34
N ALA A 123 -27.19 -26.81 27.37
CA ALA A 123 -26.20 -25.87 27.89
C ALA A 123 -25.10 -25.57 26.84
N VAL A 124 -24.60 -26.59 26.15
CA VAL A 124 -23.64 -26.40 25.04
C VAL A 124 -24.27 -25.60 23.90
N ALA A 125 -25.53 -25.87 23.55
CA ALA A 125 -26.25 -25.10 22.53
C ALA A 125 -26.40 -23.62 22.95
N ALA A 126 -26.68 -23.35 24.23
CA ALA A 126 -26.77 -21.99 24.76
C ALA A 126 -25.45 -21.21 24.65
N VAL A 127 -24.31 -21.86 24.87
CA VAL A 127 -22.97 -21.26 24.65
C VAL A 127 -22.81 -20.83 23.19
N PHE A 128 -23.30 -21.63 22.23
CA PHE A 128 -23.22 -21.26 20.82
C PHE A 128 -24.21 -20.18 20.40
N ILE A 129 -25.41 -20.12 20.99
CA ILE A 129 -26.32 -18.99 20.79
C ILE A 129 -25.65 -17.71 21.29
N LEU A 130 -25.05 -17.75 22.49
CA LEU A 130 -24.36 -16.62 23.06
C LEU A 130 -23.21 -16.16 22.16
N ASP A 131 -22.40 -17.08 21.64
CA ASP A 131 -21.33 -16.75 20.69
C ASP A 131 -21.86 -16.15 19.37
N VAL A 132 -22.93 -16.68 18.78
CA VAL A 132 -23.57 -16.09 17.60
C VAL A 132 -24.10 -14.69 17.92
N GLY A 133 -24.75 -14.49 19.07
CA GLY A 133 -25.25 -13.19 19.51
C GLY A 133 -24.13 -12.17 19.74
N ILE A 134 -23.06 -12.58 20.41
CA ILE A 134 -21.83 -11.80 20.60
C ILE A 134 -21.25 -11.41 19.25
N ARG A 135 -21.23 -12.31 18.25
CA ARG A 135 -20.74 -12.02 16.89
C ARG A 135 -21.63 -11.06 16.12
N ILE A 136 -22.95 -11.21 16.21
CA ILE A 136 -23.89 -10.28 15.56
C ILE A 136 -23.75 -8.89 16.16
N TYR A 137 -23.61 -8.79 17.48
CA TYR A 137 -23.37 -7.51 18.17
C TYR A 137 -21.99 -6.92 17.83
N ALA A 138 -20.95 -7.76 17.83
CA ALA A 138 -19.60 -7.35 17.50
C ALA A 138 -19.52 -6.83 16.05
N PHE A 139 -19.75 -7.69 15.05
CA PHE A 139 -19.57 -7.34 13.63
C PHE A 139 -20.71 -6.49 13.06
N GLY A 140 -21.88 -6.46 13.70
CA GLY A 140 -23.09 -5.86 13.15
C GLY A 140 -23.86 -6.85 12.25
N PRO A 141 -25.21 -6.75 12.17
CA PRO A 141 -26.03 -7.71 11.41
C PRO A 141 -25.71 -7.74 9.91
N SER A 142 -25.50 -6.58 9.29
CA SER A 142 -25.23 -6.47 7.84
C SER A 142 -23.95 -7.20 7.43
N VAL A 143 -22.87 -7.03 8.19
CA VAL A 143 -21.58 -7.68 7.96
C VAL A 143 -21.61 -9.15 8.38
N PHE A 144 -22.37 -9.49 9.42
CA PHE A 144 -22.51 -10.87 9.87
C PHE A 144 -23.23 -11.74 8.83
N PHE A 145 -24.38 -11.29 8.32
CA PHE A 145 -25.22 -12.07 7.40
C PHE A 145 -24.77 -12.01 5.93
N SER A 146 -23.89 -11.08 5.55
CA SER A 146 -23.27 -11.09 4.22
C SER A 146 -22.28 -12.26 4.04
N LYS A 147 -21.81 -12.86 5.14
CA LYS A 147 -20.85 -13.97 5.12
C LYS A 147 -21.56 -15.32 5.17
N LEU A 148 -21.42 -16.10 4.09
CA LEU A 148 -21.99 -17.45 3.96
C LEU A 148 -21.72 -18.35 5.17
N TRP A 149 -20.48 -18.37 5.68
CA TRP A 149 -20.12 -19.19 6.84
C TRP A 149 -20.74 -18.75 8.15
N ASN A 150 -20.93 -17.44 8.37
CA ASN A 150 -21.58 -16.94 9.59
C ASN A 150 -23.09 -17.22 9.55
N MET A 151 -23.70 -17.06 8.38
CA MET A 151 -25.11 -17.41 8.16
C MET A 151 -25.35 -18.91 8.34
N PHE A 152 -24.54 -19.78 7.70
CA PHE A 152 -24.59 -21.22 7.89
C PHE A 152 -24.47 -21.60 9.37
N ASP A 153 -23.49 -21.02 10.05
CA ASP A 153 -23.21 -21.26 11.45
C ASP A 153 -24.38 -20.85 12.37
N ALA A 154 -25.02 -19.71 12.10
CA ALA A 154 -26.20 -19.27 12.82
C ALA A 154 -27.38 -20.25 12.60
N ILE A 155 -27.63 -20.66 11.35
CA ILE A 155 -28.69 -21.63 11.02
C ILE A 155 -28.49 -22.94 11.79
N VAL A 156 -27.27 -23.49 11.80
CA VAL A 156 -26.95 -24.74 12.52
C VAL A 156 -27.23 -24.62 14.03
N VAL A 157 -26.89 -23.48 14.65
CA VAL A 157 -27.16 -23.24 16.07
C VAL A 157 -28.66 -23.15 16.36
N PHE A 158 -29.39 -22.33 15.60
CA PHE A 158 -30.83 -22.16 15.82
C PHE A 158 -31.60 -23.47 15.58
N MET A 159 -31.26 -24.22 14.53
CA MET A 159 -31.85 -25.53 14.26
C MET A 159 -31.53 -26.54 15.37
N THR A 160 -30.30 -26.55 15.89
CA THR A 160 -29.91 -27.39 17.03
C THR A 160 -30.80 -27.13 18.24
N VAL A 161 -30.96 -25.86 18.60
CA VAL A 161 -31.72 -25.44 19.79
C VAL A 161 -33.19 -25.79 19.61
N ALA A 162 -33.76 -25.51 18.44
CA ALA A 162 -35.15 -25.84 18.14
C ALA A 162 -35.42 -27.35 18.31
N ILE A 163 -34.56 -28.21 17.74
CA ILE A 163 -34.70 -29.66 17.86
C ILE A 163 -34.52 -30.11 19.32
N SER A 164 -33.53 -29.59 20.04
CA SER A 164 -33.30 -29.95 21.45
C SER A 164 -34.47 -29.56 22.36
N VAL A 165 -35.07 -28.38 22.14
CA VAL A 165 -36.26 -27.93 22.89
C VAL A 165 -37.47 -28.78 22.54
N LEU A 166 -37.71 -29.10 21.26
CA LEU A 166 -38.81 -29.99 20.86
C LEU A 166 -38.71 -31.37 21.51
N ILE A 167 -37.51 -31.95 21.58
CA ILE A 167 -37.27 -33.23 22.26
C ILE A 167 -37.53 -33.11 23.77
N LEU A 168 -37.05 -32.04 24.41
CA LEU A 168 -37.26 -31.81 25.84
C LEU A 168 -38.76 -31.62 26.17
N CYS A 169 -39.47 -30.81 25.39
CA CYS A 169 -40.91 -30.59 25.54
C CYS A 169 -41.72 -31.87 25.27
N GLY A 170 -41.31 -32.69 24.29
CA GLY A 170 -41.94 -33.99 24.04
C GLY A 170 -41.80 -34.94 25.23
N VAL A 171 -40.62 -34.98 25.85
CA VAL A 171 -40.37 -35.75 27.09
C VAL A 171 -41.19 -35.22 28.26
N LEU A 172 -41.36 -33.90 28.38
CA LEU A 172 -42.13 -33.27 29.46
C LEU A 172 -43.66 -33.39 29.28
N ARG A 173 -44.15 -33.47 28.03
CA ARG A 173 -45.60 -33.57 27.73
C ARG A 173 -46.13 -34.99 27.61
N ALA A 174 -45.28 -36.00 27.38
CA ALA A 174 -45.75 -37.36 27.15
C ALA A 174 -44.88 -38.40 27.86
N GLY A 175 -45.44 -39.06 28.86
CA GLY A 175 -45.09 -40.44 29.23
C GLY A 175 -45.57 -41.46 28.19
N VAL A 176 -45.55 -41.12 26.90
CA VAL A 176 -46.05 -41.96 25.80
C VAL A 176 -45.03 -42.02 24.67
N CYS A 177 -44.67 -43.25 24.32
CA CYS A 177 -43.91 -43.65 23.16
C CYS A 177 -44.57 -43.19 21.84
N LEU A 178 -44.25 -41.98 21.37
CA LEU A 178 -44.33 -41.68 19.94
C LEU A 178 -42.99 -41.11 19.45
N GLN A 179 -42.39 -41.86 18.51
CA GLN A 179 -41.27 -41.50 17.63
C GLN A 179 -39.86 -41.36 18.24
N ARG A 180 -39.43 -42.43 18.93
CA ARG A 180 -38.07 -42.61 19.47
C ARG A 180 -36.95 -42.78 18.40
N LYS A 181 -37.26 -43.13 17.15
CA LYS A 181 -36.24 -43.43 16.11
C LYS A 181 -36.04 -42.35 15.04
N SER A 182 -37.06 -41.57 14.67
CA SER A 182 -36.96 -40.60 13.56
C SER A 182 -36.21 -39.31 13.93
N CYS A 183 -36.29 -38.86 15.18
CA CYS A 183 -35.62 -37.63 15.63
C CYS A 183 -34.14 -37.84 15.98
N HIS A 184 -33.74 -39.08 16.31
CA HIS A 184 -32.35 -39.41 16.64
C HIS A 184 -31.42 -39.25 15.43
N GLY A 185 -31.87 -39.71 14.24
CA GLY A 185 -31.14 -39.48 12.99
C GLY A 185 -30.97 -37.99 12.69
N LEU A 186 -32.03 -37.19 12.86
CA LEU A 186 -31.96 -35.73 12.63
C LEU A 186 -31.05 -35.01 13.61
N LEU A 187 -31.08 -35.38 14.90
CA LEU A 187 -30.17 -34.84 15.91
C LEU A 187 -28.71 -35.17 15.56
N TRP A 188 -28.44 -36.41 15.15
CA TRP A 188 -27.13 -36.86 14.71
C TRP A 188 -26.65 -36.08 13.49
N PHE A 189 -27.49 -35.89 12.47
CA PHE A 189 -27.15 -35.06 11.30
C PHE A 189 -26.81 -33.62 11.69
N VAL A 190 -27.57 -33.01 12.60
CA VAL A 190 -27.33 -31.63 13.06
C VAL A 190 -26.07 -31.54 13.93
N GLN A 191 -25.77 -32.55 14.74
CA GLN A 191 -24.53 -32.65 15.53
C GLN A 191 -23.31 -32.87 14.63
N VAL A 192 -23.42 -33.71 13.60
CA VAL A 192 -22.38 -33.87 12.56
C VAL A 192 -22.22 -32.58 11.75
N ALA A 193 -23.29 -31.85 11.48
CA ALA A 193 -23.20 -30.52 10.85
C ALA A 193 -22.45 -29.50 11.74
N ARG A 194 -22.41 -29.67 13.08
CA ARG A 194 -21.54 -28.87 13.95
C ARG A 194 -20.06 -29.15 13.71
N LEU A 195 -19.68 -30.36 13.29
CA LEU A 195 -18.31 -30.64 12.84
C LEU A 195 -17.96 -29.87 11.57
N ALA A 196 -18.93 -29.51 10.72
CA ALA A 196 -18.67 -28.65 9.57
C ALA A 196 -18.19 -27.24 10.00
N ARG A 197 -18.42 -26.83 11.26
CA ARG A 197 -17.81 -25.63 11.86
C ARG A 197 -16.28 -25.73 11.94
N PHE A 198 -15.70 -26.93 11.88
CA PHE A 198 -14.27 -27.13 11.69
C PHE A 198 -13.76 -26.48 10.40
N PHE A 199 -14.55 -26.53 9.32
CA PHE A 199 -14.20 -25.85 8.07
C PHE A 199 -14.27 -24.32 8.19
N ARG A 200 -15.11 -23.79 9.08
CA ARG A 200 -15.05 -22.37 9.48
C ARG A 200 -13.75 -22.05 10.21
N VAL A 201 -13.29 -22.91 11.12
CA VAL A 201 -11.99 -22.73 11.79
C VAL A 201 -10.86 -22.78 10.77
N THR A 202 -10.85 -23.71 9.81
CA THR A 202 -9.77 -23.76 8.81
C THR A 202 -9.81 -22.58 7.84
N THR A 203 -10.99 -22.10 7.44
CA THR A 203 -11.13 -20.90 6.59
C THR A 203 -10.86 -19.60 7.32
N LEU A 204 -11.24 -19.50 8.60
CA LEU A 204 -11.00 -18.34 9.45
C LEU A 204 -9.55 -18.32 9.94
N VAL A 205 -8.96 -19.43 10.38
CA VAL A 205 -7.50 -19.55 10.64
C VAL A 205 -6.72 -19.24 9.35
N ARG A 206 -7.17 -19.60 8.15
CA ARG A 206 -6.52 -19.11 6.91
C ARG A 206 -6.66 -17.59 6.67
N ARG A 207 -7.61 -16.93 7.34
CA ARG A 207 -7.83 -15.47 7.33
C ARG A 207 -7.21 -14.75 8.54
N THR A 208 -7.10 -15.42 9.70
CA THR A 208 -6.74 -14.88 11.01
C THR A 208 -5.50 -15.50 11.63
N CYS A 209 -4.92 -16.58 11.08
CA CYS A 209 -3.50 -16.85 11.20
C CYS A 209 -2.87 -15.89 10.23
N PRO A 210 -2.46 -14.72 10.71
CA PRO A 210 -1.85 -13.80 9.82
C PRO A 210 -0.45 -14.39 9.55
N ALA A 211 0.04 -15.40 10.32
CA ALA A 211 1.15 -16.29 10.01
C ALA A 211 1.22 -16.75 8.53
N ALA A 212 0.13 -17.23 7.91
CA ALA A 212 0.20 -17.71 6.52
C ALA A 212 0.41 -16.58 5.47
N ARG A 213 -0.03 -15.35 5.77
CA ARG A 213 0.21 -14.14 4.94
C ARG A 213 1.38 -13.27 5.46
N ARG A 214 1.85 -13.51 6.69
CA ARG A 214 2.96 -12.91 7.44
C ARG A 214 4.29 -13.60 7.13
N ILE A 215 4.27 -14.82 6.60
CA ILE A 215 5.50 -15.52 6.17
C ILE A 215 6.06 -14.90 4.87
N THR A 216 5.20 -14.38 3.99
CA THR A 216 5.62 -13.76 2.71
C THR A 216 5.54 -12.24 2.69
N GLY A 217 4.86 -11.63 3.66
CA GLY A 217 4.84 -10.19 3.85
C GLY A 217 5.99 -9.77 4.76
N GLU A 218 7.02 -9.14 4.20
CA GLU A 218 7.99 -8.37 5.01
C GLU A 218 7.26 -7.39 5.97
N ASN A 219 7.96 -6.81 6.96
CA ASN A 219 7.44 -5.93 8.04
C ASN A 219 6.73 -4.65 7.55
N LYS A 220 5.70 -4.79 6.74
CA LYS A 220 4.91 -3.75 6.11
C LYS A 220 3.70 -3.43 6.96
N ARG A 221 3.41 -2.15 7.10
CA ARG A 221 2.18 -1.66 7.71
C ARG A 221 0.98 -2.00 6.79
N ARG A 222 -0.12 -2.45 7.38
CA ARG A 222 -1.34 -2.85 6.67
C ARG A 222 -2.53 -2.04 7.19
N PHE A 223 -3.52 -1.82 6.32
CA PHE A 223 -4.80 -1.25 6.70
C PHE A 223 -5.67 -2.39 7.25
N VAL A 224 -5.97 -2.33 8.56
CA VAL A 224 -6.85 -3.28 9.24
C VAL A 224 -8.02 -2.49 9.83
N ASP A 225 -9.22 -2.81 9.37
CA ASP A 225 -10.47 -2.26 9.91
C ASP A 225 -11.39 -3.41 10.28
N LEU A 226 -11.66 -3.57 11.58
CA LEU A 226 -12.50 -4.65 12.09
C LEU A 226 -13.99 -4.36 11.96
N GLU A 227 -14.39 -3.09 11.88
CA GLU A 227 -15.80 -2.72 11.72
C GLU A 227 -16.27 -3.03 10.30
N HIS A 228 -15.45 -2.70 9.31
CA HIS A 228 -15.74 -2.96 7.91
C HIS A 228 -15.05 -4.23 7.36
N ASP A 229 -14.36 -5.02 8.19
CA ASP A 229 -13.67 -6.27 7.83
C ASP A 229 -12.63 -6.13 6.71
N PHE A 230 -11.80 -5.09 6.74
CA PHE A 230 -10.69 -4.92 5.81
C PHE A 230 -9.36 -5.40 6.40
N ASP A 231 -8.56 -6.09 5.57
CA ASP A 231 -7.14 -6.39 5.81
C ASP A 231 -6.38 -6.29 4.49
N LEU A 232 -5.89 -5.09 4.19
CA LEU A 232 -5.23 -4.74 2.93
C LEU A 232 -3.79 -4.32 3.14
N ASP A 233 -2.90 -4.73 2.24
CA ASP A 233 -1.56 -4.16 2.09
C ASP A 233 -1.66 -2.76 1.46
N LEU A 234 -2.12 -1.81 2.28
CA LEU A 234 -2.47 -0.43 1.98
C LEU A 234 -2.05 0.45 3.17
N VAL A 235 -1.46 1.61 2.88
CA VAL A 235 -0.97 2.56 3.89
C VAL A 235 -1.27 3.99 3.46
N TYR A 236 -1.73 4.80 4.40
CA TYR A 236 -1.78 6.24 4.24
C TYR A 236 -0.40 6.85 4.46
N ILE A 237 0.21 7.31 3.37
CA ILE A 237 1.46 8.08 3.40
C ILE A 237 1.15 9.47 3.97
N THR A 238 0.10 10.10 3.46
CA THR A 238 -0.54 11.30 4.03
C THR A 238 -2.05 11.03 4.12
N PRO A 239 -2.85 11.91 4.73
CA PRO A 239 -4.31 11.73 4.78
C PRO A 239 -4.96 11.48 3.42
N ARG A 240 -4.42 12.13 2.37
CA ARG A 240 -4.95 12.07 1.01
C ARG A 240 -4.03 11.38 -0.01
N LEU A 241 -2.90 10.84 0.43
CA LEU A 241 -1.98 10.03 -0.39
C LEU A 241 -1.86 8.61 0.18
N ILE A 242 -2.28 7.63 -0.62
CA ILE A 242 -2.29 6.20 -0.26
C ILE A 242 -1.22 5.47 -1.08
N GLY A 243 -0.42 4.62 -0.42
CA GLY A 243 0.45 3.65 -1.07
C GLY A 243 -0.07 2.23 -0.83
N MET A 244 -0.23 1.43 -1.88
CA MET A 244 -0.73 0.05 -1.75
C MET A 244 -0.01 -0.95 -2.66
N SER A 245 -0.23 -2.23 -2.42
CA SER A 245 0.17 -3.30 -3.36
C SER A 245 -0.90 -3.54 -4.43
N VAL A 246 -0.49 -4.19 -5.53
CA VAL A 246 -1.34 -4.48 -6.69
C VAL A 246 -2.68 -5.13 -6.31
N PRO A 247 -3.81 -4.63 -6.85
CA PRO A 247 -5.10 -5.33 -6.82
C PRO A 247 -5.02 -6.58 -7.70
N ALA A 248 -5.04 -7.76 -7.07
CA ALA A 248 -4.86 -9.01 -7.80
C ALA A 248 -6.21 -9.62 -8.22
N SER A 249 -6.38 -9.87 -9.52
CA SER A 249 -7.45 -10.69 -10.08
C SER A 249 -6.95 -12.13 -10.26
N GLY A 250 -7.38 -13.06 -9.40
CA GLY A 250 -7.04 -14.48 -9.54
C GLY A 250 -7.22 -15.32 -8.28
N ALA A 251 -7.74 -16.54 -8.43
CA ALA A 251 -8.05 -17.44 -7.32
C ALA A 251 -6.82 -18.03 -6.59
N MET A 252 -5.59 -17.79 -7.05
CA MET A 252 -4.35 -18.17 -6.33
C MET A 252 -3.51 -16.98 -5.88
N THR A 253 -3.77 -15.77 -6.38
CA THR A 253 -3.00 -14.56 -6.06
C THR A 253 -3.48 -13.83 -4.80
N TRP A 254 -4.71 -14.10 -4.33
CA TRP A 254 -5.26 -13.58 -3.06
C TRP A 254 -4.50 -14.03 -1.81
N LEU A 255 -3.76 -15.14 -1.91
CA LEU A 255 -2.99 -15.68 -0.78
C LEU A 255 -1.87 -14.74 -0.34
N TYR A 256 -1.34 -13.91 -1.25
CA TYR A 256 -0.18 -13.05 -0.99
C TYR A 256 -0.33 -11.59 -1.45
N ARG A 257 -1.46 -11.20 -2.08
CA ARG A 257 -1.77 -9.83 -2.53
C ARG A 257 -3.20 -9.40 -2.15
N ASN A 258 -3.49 -8.11 -2.35
CA ASN A 258 -4.81 -7.54 -2.10
C ASN A 258 -5.83 -8.15 -3.08
N PRO A 259 -6.90 -8.82 -2.61
CA PRO A 259 -7.96 -9.27 -3.49
C PRO A 259 -8.63 -8.07 -4.18
N LEU A 260 -8.77 -8.11 -5.51
CA LEU A 260 -9.35 -6.98 -6.27
C LEU A 260 -10.68 -6.50 -5.70
N GLN A 261 -11.60 -7.42 -5.40
CA GLN A 261 -12.93 -7.08 -4.88
C GLN A 261 -12.86 -6.33 -3.54
N GLU A 262 -11.89 -6.65 -2.67
CA GLU A 262 -11.72 -5.93 -1.41
C GLU A 262 -11.12 -4.54 -1.61
N VAL A 263 -10.24 -4.36 -2.60
CA VAL A 263 -9.71 -3.03 -2.95
C VAL A 263 -10.82 -2.15 -3.54
N VAL A 264 -11.63 -2.69 -4.44
CA VAL A 264 -12.81 -2.00 -4.97
C VAL A 264 -13.75 -1.62 -3.83
N ARG A 265 -14.09 -2.59 -2.96
CA ARG A 265 -14.96 -2.35 -1.81
C ARG A 265 -14.41 -1.24 -0.91
N PHE A 266 -13.11 -1.22 -0.66
CA PHE A 266 -12.47 -0.16 0.13
C PHE A 266 -12.68 1.22 -0.49
N PHE A 267 -12.36 1.41 -1.77
CA PHE A 267 -12.48 2.71 -2.41
C PHE A 267 -13.94 3.15 -2.59
N GLU A 268 -14.83 2.24 -2.95
CA GLU A 268 -16.26 2.56 -3.09
C GLU A 268 -16.95 2.82 -1.74
N THR A 269 -16.46 2.23 -0.64
CA THR A 269 -17.00 2.49 0.70
C THR A 269 -16.52 3.83 1.26
N PHE A 270 -15.22 4.13 1.16
CA PHE A 270 -14.64 5.28 1.85
C PHE A 270 -14.51 6.54 0.98
N TYR A 271 -14.40 6.40 -0.35
CA TYR A 271 -14.07 7.50 -1.25
C TYR A 271 -14.94 7.52 -2.52
N PRO A 272 -16.26 7.26 -2.47
CA PRO A 272 -17.07 7.20 -3.69
C PRO A 272 -16.94 8.48 -4.52
N ARG A 273 -16.50 8.36 -5.78
CA ARG A 273 -16.18 9.47 -6.72
C ARG A 273 -14.96 10.33 -6.40
N HIS A 274 -14.29 10.08 -5.26
CA HIS A 274 -13.18 10.89 -4.77
C HIS A 274 -11.84 10.16 -4.76
N TYR A 275 -11.66 9.08 -5.53
CA TYR A 275 -10.37 8.40 -5.66
C TYR A 275 -9.82 8.38 -7.10
N LYS A 276 -8.51 8.58 -7.22
CA LYS A 276 -7.73 8.29 -8.44
C LYS A 276 -6.60 7.33 -8.11
N ILE A 277 -6.53 6.23 -8.87
CA ILE A 277 -5.50 5.21 -8.72
C ILE A 277 -4.42 5.39 -9.79
N ILE A 278 -3.16 5.48 -9.37
CA ILE A 278 -1.99 5.49 -10.23
C ILE A 278 -1.41 4.07 -10.26
N ASN A 279 -1.60 3.39 -11.38
CA ASN A 279 -1.10 2.04 -11.64
C ASN A 279 0.31 2.11 -12.25
N VAL A 280 1.31 1.72 -11.46
CA VAL A 280 2.73 1.72 -11.85
C VAL A 280 3.21 0.28 -12.16
N CYS A 281 2.29 -0.65 -12.40
CA CYS A 281 2.58 -2.07 -12.62
C CYS A 281 1.72 -2.63 -13.77
N PRO A 282 1.95 -2.17 -15.01
CA PRO A 282 1.17 -2.65 -16.16
C PRO A 282 1.38 -4.13 -16.44
N GLU A 283 2.46 -4.75 -15.93
CA GLU A 283 2.72 -6.17 -16.11
C GLU A 283 1.73 -7.10 -15.36
N LEU A 284 0.95 -6.56 -14.42
CA LEU A 284 -0.13 -7.27 -13.71
C LEU A 284 -1.46 -6.54 -13.90
N PRO A 285 -2.10 -6.65 -15.08
CA PRO A 285 -3.35 -5.97 -15.36
C PRO A 285 -4.51 -6.55 -14.55
N TYR A 286 -5.48 -5.69 -14.23
CA TYR A 286 -6.75 -6.04 -13.58
C TYR A 286 -7.88 -5.22 -14.24
N PRO A 287 -9.14 -5.69 -14.21
CA PRO A 287 -10.24 -5.02 -14.88
C PRO A 287 -10.53 -3.65 -14.25
N VAL A 288 -10.15 -2.59 -14.96
CA VAL A 288 -10.35 -1.19 -14.55
C VAL A 288 -11.85 -0.88 -14.35
N SER A 289 -12.71 -1.50 -15.15
CA SER A 289 -14.17 -1.36 -15.05
C SER A 289 -14.77 -1.86 -13.73
N ALA A 290 -14.00 -2.56 -12.90
CA ALA A 290 -14.43 -2.95 -11.56
C ALA A 290 -14.53 -1.74 -10.59
N PHE A 291 -13.86 -0.64 -10.91
CA PHE A 291 -13.85 0.61 -10.16
C PHE A 291 -14.91 1.54 -10.75
N SER A 292 -16.05 1.65 -10.08
CA SER A 292 -17.26 2.26 -10.65
C SER A 292 -17.27 3.78 -10.59
N THR A 293 -16.71 4.38 -9.54
CA THR A 293 -16.86 5.82 -9.31
C THR A 293 -15.55 6.59 -9.44
N GLY A 294 -14.40 5.93 -9.34
CA GLY A 294 -13.09 6.57 -9.47
C GLY A 294 -12.45 6.40 -10.84
N SER A 295 -11.20 6.81 -10.94
CA SER A 295 -10.44 6.78 -12.19
C SER A 295 -9.06 6.13 -11.98
N ILE A 296 -8.51 5.54 -13.04
CA ILE A 296 -7.20 4.88 -12.99
C ILE A 296 -6.32 5.41 -14.11
N GLU A 297 -5.13 5.89 -13.75
CA GLU A 297 -4.09 6.30 -14.68
C GLU A 297 -2.95 5.27 -14.65
N THR A 298 -2.41 4.88 -15.80
CA THR A 298 -1.36 3.84 -15.87
C THR A 298 -0.04 4.42 -16.35
N PHE A 299 1.04 4.03 -15.67
CA PHE A 299 2.43 4.34 -16.02
C PHE A 299 3.22 3.06 -16.22
N THR A 300 4.00 3.00 -17.30
CA THR A 300 4.87 1.85 -17.58
C THR A 300 6.25 2.06 -16.97
N VAL A 301 6.44 1.52 -15.77
CA VAL A 301 7.74 1.49 -15.08
C VAL A 301 8.11 0.05 -14.80
N GLU A 302 9.24 -0.39 -15.35
CA GLU A 302 9.74 -1.75 -15.16
C GLU A 302 10.06 -2.04 -13.68
N ASP A 303 9.92 -3.31 -13.28
CA ASP A 303 10.18 -3.70 -11.90
C ASP A 303 11.64 -3.43 -11.52
N HIS A 304 11.85 -2.93 -10.31
CA HIS A 304 13.16 -2.51 -9.80
C HIS A 304 13.90 -1.42 -10.60
N ARG A 305 13.22 -0.67 -11.47
CA ARG A 305 13.78 0.53 -12.12
C ARG A 305 13.14 1.81 -11.57
N PRO A 306 13.80 2.98 -11.69
CA PRO A 306 13.16 4.26 -11.45
C PRO A 306 12.13 4.60 -12.55
N PRO A 307 11.09 5.39 -12.24
CA PRO A 307 10.32 6.07 -13.29
C PRO A 307 11.20 7.09 -14.03
N CYS A 308 10.95 7.29 -15.32
CA CYS A 308 11.59 8.35 -16.11
C CYS A 308 11.20 9.73 -15.55
N ILE A 309 12.03 10.76 -15.75
CA ILE A 309 11.74 12.10 -15.22
C ILE A 309 10.44 12.65 -15.84
N GLU A 310 10.20 12.42 -17.14
CA GLU A 310 8.96 12.83 -17.80
C GLU A 310 7.73 12.12 -17.22
N GLN A 311 7.88 10.86 -16.78
CA GLN A 311 6.80 10.13 -16.13
C GLN A 311 6.47 10.73 -14.77
N VAL A 312 7.48 11.17 -14.01
CA VAL A 312 7.26 11.85 -12.73
C VAL A 312 6.59 13.20 -12.94
N VAL A 313 7.06 14.01 -13.89
CA VAL A 313 6.46 15.31 -14.22
C VAL A 313 4.99 15.13 -14.64
N ARG A 314 4.70 14.19 -15.54
CA ARG A 314 3.32 13.88 -15.96
C ARG A 314 2.45 13.41 -14.78
N PHE A 315 3.00 12.62 -13.87
CA PHE A 315 2.28 12.24 -12.65
C PHE A 315 1.97 13.45 -11.78
N LEU A 316 2.93 14.36 -11.56
CA LEU A 316 2.72 15.55 -10.75
C LEU A 316 1.63 16.44 -11.34
N GLU A 317 1.60 16.63 -12.67
CA GLU A 317 0.52 17.36 -13.35
C GLU A 317 -0.86 16.73 -13.13
N ILE A 318 -0.97 15.39 -13.27
CA ILE A 318 -2.23 14.66 -13.06
C ILE A 318 -2.67 14.71 -11.60
N ALA A 319 -1.72 14.52 -10.67
CA ALA A 319 -1.97 14.57 -9.25
C ALA A 319 -2.37 15.97 -8.79
N GLU A 320 -1.71 17.02 -9.30
CA GLU A 320 -2.04 18.41 -9.03
C GLU A 320 -3.47 18.73 -9.45
N ALA A 321 -3.82 18.45 -10.71
CA ALA A 321 -5.16 18.70 -11.24
C ALA A 321 -6.24 17.94 -10.45
N TRP A 322 -5.98 16.68 -10.08
CA TRP A 322 -6.92 15.87 -9.31
C TRP A 322 -7.10 16.39 -7.88
N MET A 323 -5.99 16.69 -7.20
CA MET A 323 -6.01 17.08 -5.78
C MET A 323 -6.52 18.50 -5.56
N ASN A 324 -6.39 19.38 -6.57
CA ASN A 324 -6.99 20.72 -6.58
C ASN A 324 -8.49 20.72 -6.93
N ALA A 325 -8.98 19.71 -7.64
CA ALA A 325 -10.38 19.68 -8.09
C ALA A 325 -11.38 19.55 -6.94
N ASP A 326 -11.03 18.85 -5.87
CA ASP A 326 -11.90 18.63 -4.70
C ASP A 326 -11.06 18.35 -3.43
N PRO A 327 -11.37 18.95 -2.27
CA PRO A 327 -10.68 18.68 -1.02
C PRO A 327 -10.82 17.23 -0.51
N ASP A 328 -11.89 16.52 -0.87
CA ASP A 328 -12.13 15.13 -0.47
C ASP A 328 -11.38 14.13 -1.39
N ASN A 329 -10.81 14.61 -2.49
CA ASN A 329 -10.07 13.74 -3.41
C ASN A 329 -8.84 13.13 -2.75
N VAL A 330 -8.70 11.81 -2.94
CA VAL A 330 -7.53 11.02 -2.56
C VAL A 330 -6.81 10.46 -3.77
N LEU A 331 -5.49 10.37 -3.65
CA LEU A 331 -4.60 9.78 -4.64
C LEU A 331 -4.04 8.46 -4.10
N ALA A 332 -4.18 7.38 -4.86
CA ALA A 332 -3.66 6.07 -4.47
C ALA A 332 -2.64 5.57 -5.49
N VAL A 333 -1.39 5.39 -5.08
CA VAL A 333 -0.31 4.87 -5.93
C VAL A 333 -0.06 3.41 -5.59
N HIS A 334 0.02 2.56 -6.60
CA HIS A 334 0.40 1.16 -6.42
C HIS A 334 1.39 0.68 -7.46
N CYS A 335 2.15 -0.35 -7.08
CA CYS A 335 2.92 -1.18 -7.98
C CYS A 335 2.74 -2.64 -7.56
N ARG A 336 3.59 -3.55 -8.04
CA ARG A 336 3.55 -4.93 -7.56
C ARG A 336 3.65 -5.00 -6.04
N GLY A 337 4.67 -4.38 -5.45
CA GLY A 337 5.01 -4.45 -4.02
C GLY A 337 4.44 -3.36 -3.12
N GLY A 338 4.05 -2.21 -3.68
CA GLY A 338 3.82 -0.99 -2.91
C GLY A 338 5.08 -0.50 -2.17
N LYS A 339 6.24 -0.60 -2.84
CA LYS A 339 7.58 -0.28 -2.28
C LYS A 339 8.36 0.66 -3.22
N GLY A 340 9.35 0.18 -3.99
CA GLY A 340 10.25 0.99 -4.83
C GLY A 340 9.55 1.98 -5.76
N ARG A 341 8.87 1.47 -6.79
CA ARG A 341 8.15 2.29 -7.78
C ARG A 341 7.11 3.23 -7.15
N THR A 342 6.26 2.69 -6.26
CA THR A 342 5.28 3.47 -5.50
C THR A 342 5.94 4.57 -4.67
N GLY A 343 7.06 4.26 -4.04
CA GLY A 343 7.85 5.17 -3.23
C GLY A 343 8.38 6.34 -4.03
N CYS A 344 8.87 6.13 -5.26
CA CYS A 344 9.32 7.23 -6.13
C CYS A 344 8.21 8.27 -6.37
N PHE A 345 7.03 7.82 -6.81
CA PHE A 345 5.89 8.72 -7.05
C PHE A 345 5.38 9.37 -5.77
N CYS A 346 5.29 8.62 -4.67
CA CYS A 346 4.89 9.18 -3.38
C CYS A 346 5.90 10.23 -2.86
N CYS A 347 7.21 9.98 -2.97
CA CYS A 347 8.24 10.93 -2.56
C CYS A 347 8.22 12.19 -3.45
N ALA A 348 8.07 12.02 -4.76
CA ALA A 348 7.89 13.15 -5.68
C ALA A 348 6.70 14.03 -5.29
N TRP A 349 5.56 13.43 -4.94
CA TRP A 349 4.40 14.18 -4.46
C TRP A 349 4.65 14.89 -3.12
N LEU A 350 5.32 14.22 -2.16
CA LEU A 350 5.65 14.82 -0.86
C LEU A 350 6.55 16.05 -1.01
N LEU A 351 7.58 15.94 -1.85
CA LEU A 351 8.47 17.05 -2.20
C LEU A 351 7.70 18.19 -2.88
N TYR A 352 6.94 17.87 -3.92
CA TYR A 352 6.16 18.85 -4.67
C TYR A 352 5.13 19.58 -3.80
N LYS A 353 4.49 18.87 -2.87
CA LYS A 353 3.52 19.47 -1.95
C LYS A 353 4.17 20.25 -0.78
N GLY A 354 5.49 20.16 -0.61
CA GLY A 354 6.22 20.76 0.50
C GLY A 354 5.95 20.05 1.85
N GLU A 355 5.55 18.78 1.81
CA GLU A 355 5.40 17.95 3.01
C GLU A 355 6.71 17.34 3.50
N ALA A 356 7.72 17.30 2.64
CA ALA A 356 9.10 16.90 2.93
C ALA A 356 10.04 18.02 2.51
N GLU A 357 11.09 18.25 3.31
CA GLU A 357 12.05 19.36 3.07
C GLU A 357 13.05 19.02 1.96
N ASP A 358 13.50 17.77 1.91
CA ASP A 358 14.45 17.29 0.93
C ASP A 358 14.18 15.82 0.53
N ALA A 359 14.96 15.30 -0.42
CA ALA A 359 14.81 13.95 -0.93
C ALA A 359 14.96 12.89 0.17
N GLN A 360 15.89 13.09 1.11
CA GLN A 360 16.17 12.14 2.18
C GLN A 360 15.03 12.12 3.20
N ASP A 361 14.48 13.28 3.54
CA ASP A 361 13.28 13.42 4.37
C ASP A 361 12.08 12.73 3.70
N ALA A 362 11.84 12.95 2.41
CA ALA A 362 10.76 12.28 1.67
C ALA A 362 10.90 10.75 1.68
N LEU A 363 12.11 10.23 1.43
CA LEU A 363 12.43 8.81 1.46
C LEU A 363 12.23 8.21 2.86
N ASN A 364 12.73 8.89 3.90
CA ASN A 364 12.56 8.48 5.29
C ASN A 364 11.09 8.50 5.70
N TYR A 365 10.37 9.55 5.33
CA TYR A 365 8.95 9.72 5.59
C TYR A 365 8.17 8.54 4.99
N PHE A 366 8.36 8.25 3.70
CA PHE A 366 7.72 7.12 3.04
C PHE A 366 8.06 5.79 3.74
N ALA A 367 9.34 5.55 4.03
CA ALA A 367 9.80 4.31 4.66
C ALA A 367 9.21 4.11 6.06
N MET A 368 9.15 5.16 6.88
CA MET A 368 8.54 5.14 8.22
C MET A 368 7.04 4.88 8.16
N ARG A 369 6.32 5.41 7.16
CA ARG A 369 4.90 5.12 6.98
C ARG A 369 4.65 3.69 6.57
N ARG A 370 5.51 3.15 5.70
CA ARG A 370 5.33 1.84 5.11
C ARG A 370 5.79 0.69 6.00
N THR A 371 6.73 0.94 6.91
CA THR A 371 7.25 -0.06 7.85
C THR A 371 6.38 -0.14 9.10
N ASP A 372 6.07 -1.35 9.55
CA ASP A 372 5.47 -1.58 10.87
C ASP A 372 6.57 -1.60 11.94
N THR A 373 6.86 -0.43 12.52
CA THR A 373 7.95 -0.24 13.50
C THR A 373 7.65 -0.86 14.86
N GLU A 374 6.40 -1.21 15.18
CA GLU A 374 6.04 -1.88 16.44
C GLU A 374 6.35 -3.38 16.41
N ARG A 375 6.39 -3.97 15.21
CA ARG A 375 6.69 -5.40 15.00
C ARG A 375 8.15 -5.67 14.67
N ALA A 376 8.94 -4.61 14.57
CA ALA A 376 10.38 -4.62 14.41
C ALA A 376 11.09 -5.00 15.73
N MET A 377 10.97 -6.25 16.19
CA MET A 377 11.89 -6.78 17.20
C MET A 377 13.29 -6.89 16.57
N GLY A 378 14.13 -5.87 16.74
CA GLY A 378 15.54 -5.85 16.32
C GLY A 378 15.88 -4.84 15.22
N LYS A 379 16.97 -5.09 14.49
CA LYS A 379 17.54 -4.26 13.41
C LYS A 379 16.62 -4.29 12.17
N ALA A 380 15.41 -3.76 12.27
CA ALA A 380 14.42 -3.86 11.20
C ALA A 380 14.84 -3.04 9.99
N ARG A 381 14.91 -3.72 8.84
CA ARG A 381 15.10 -3.09 7.55
C ARG A 381 13.87 -2.26 7.20
N LEU A 382 14.03 -0.95 7.19
CA LEU A 382 13.01 -0.01 6.73
C LEU A 382 12.53 -0.39 5.33
N GLN A 383 11.22 -0.47 5.16
CA GLN A 383 10.52 -0.75 3.91
C GLN A 383 10.38 0.57 3.14
N GLY A 384 11.42 0.97 2.42
CA GLY A 384 11.45 2.21 1.64
C GLY A 384 11.52 1.96 0.14
N VAL A 385 12.02 2.97 -0.56
CA VAL A 385 12.49 2.83 -1.94
C VAL A 385 13.61 1.79 -1.99
N GLU A 386 13.59 0.88 -2.98
CA GLU A 386 14.37 -0.36 -2.92
C GLU A 386 15.76 -0.24 -3.54
N THR A 387 15.88 0.50 -4.64
CA THR A 387 17.10 0.58 -5.46
C THR A 387 17.76 1.94 -5.33
N ARG A 388 19.07 1.99 -5.53
CA ARG A 388 19.86 3.23 -5.52
C ARG A 388 19.53 4.13 -6.69
N SER A 389 19.22 3.57 -7.87
CA SER A 389 18.72 4.38 -8.97
C SER A 389 17.36 5.02 -8.67
N GLN A 390 16.46 4.32 -7.98
CA GLN A 390 15.20 4.93 -7.53
C GLN A 390 15.42 6.07 -6.52
N VAL A 391 16.37 5.92 -5.60
CA VAL A 391 16.77 7.00 -4.67
C VAL A 391 17.31 8.20 -5.44
N ARG A 392 18.26 7.98 -6.35
CA ARG A 392 18.84 9.03 -7.22
C ARG A 392 17.77 9.81 -7.99
N TYR A 393 16.74 9.13 -8.49
CA TYR A 393 15.68 9.80 -9.22
C TYR A 393 14.77 10.65 -8.32
N VAL A 394 14.61 10.29 -7.04
CA VAL A 394 13.95 11.17 -6.06
C VAL A 394 14.81 12.41 -5.78
N GLU A 395 16.14 12.26 -5.73
CA GLU A 395 17.08 13.38 -5.61
C GLU A 395 16.99 14.32 -6.82
N TYR A 396 16.98 13.77 -8.05
CA TYR A 396 16.77 14.55 -9.28
C TYR A 396 15.45 15.30 -9.28
N VAL A 397 14.37 14.71 -8.79
CA VAL A 397 13.08 15.40 -8.68
C VAL A 397 13.18 16.55 -7.68
N CYS A 398 13.84 16.36 -6.54
CA CYS A 398 14.07 17.42 -5.56
C CYS A 398 14.87 18.58 -6.18
N GLU A 399 15.96 18.28 -6.89
CA GLU A 399 16.77 19.27 -7.61
C GLU A 399 15.97 20.01 -8.70
N LEU A 400 15.14 19.28 -9.46
CA LEU A 400 14.27 19.86 -10.49
C LEU A 400 13.28 20.86 -9.90
N LEU A 401 12.61 20.49 -8.80
CA LEU A 401 11.66 21.36 -8.12
C LEU A 401 12.35 22.60 -7.55
N ASN A 402 13.51 22.43 -6.93
CA ASN A 402 14.29 23.53 -6.35
C ASN A 402 14.82 24.49 -7.43
N SER A 403 15.37 23.97 -8.53
CA SER A 403 15.88 24.78 -9.64
C SER A 403 14.78 25.60 -10.34
N GLN A 404 13.55 25.09 -10.35
CA GLN A 404 12.38 25.80 -10.88
C GLN A 404 11.67 26.66 -9.83
N ASN A 405 12.12 26.63 -8.57
CA ASN A 405 11.41 27.17 -7.41
C ASN A 405 9.91 26.79 -7.42
N CYS A 406 9.65 25.53 -7.76
CA CYS A 406 8.32 25.02 -8.07
C CYS A 406 7.79 24.20 -6.88
N THR A 407 6.66 24.64 -6.34
CA THR A 407 5.90 23.93 -5.31
C THR A 407 4.44 23.92 -5.68
N PHE A 408 3.68 22.95 -5.17
CA PHE A 408 2.25 22.85 -5.42
C PHE A 408 1.51 24.17 -5.10
N PRO A 409 0.63 24.67 -5.98
CA PRO A 409 0.13 24.06 -7.22
C PRO A 409 0.78 24.64 -8.49
N ALA A 410 2.05 25.05 -8.46
CA ALA A 410 2.73 25.55 -9.65
C ALA A 410 3.05 24.39 -10.60
N ARG A 411 2.81 24.56 -11.90
CA ARG A 411 3.11 23.53 -12.90
C ARG A 411 4.61 23.26 -13.01
N VAL A 412 5.01 22.01 -12.82
CA VAL A 412 6.39 21.53 -13.01
C VAL A 412 6.68 21.33 -14.49
N LYS A 413 7.86 21.73 -14.96
CA LYS A 413 8.32 21.47 -16.34
C LYS A 413 9.39 20.37 -16.33
N PRO A 414 9.51 19.58 -17.41
CA PRO A 414 10.65 18.68 -17.56
C PRO A 414 11.97 19.47 -17.62
N PRO A 415 13.09 18.87 -17.20
CA PRO A 415 14.41 19.50 -17.33
C PRO A 415 14.74 19.78 -18.80
N PRO A 416 15.52 20.82 -19.12
CA PRO A 416 16.03 21.03 -20.47
C PRO A 416 16.81 19.81 -20.96
N PRO A 417 16.63 19.36 -22.21
CA PRO A 417 17.37 18.24 -22.74
C PRO A 417 18.85 18.59 -22.85
N VAL A 418 19.72 17.72 -22.32
CA VAL A 418 21.18 17.85 -22.42
C VAL A 418 21.71 16.65 -23.19
N GLN A 419 22.34 16.90 -24.34
CA GLN A 419 23.02 15.87 -25.12
C GLN A 419 24.45 15.72 -24.63
N LEU A 420 24.82 14.49 -24.28
CA LEU A 420 26.15 14.14 -23.84
C LEU A 420 26.74 13.10 -24.79
N GLN A 421 28.01 13.28 -25.16
CA GLN A 421 28.78 12.26 -25.86
C GLN A 421 29.62 11.49 -24.84
N LEU A 422 29.26 10.23 -24.57
CA LEU A 422 30.03 9.33 -23.71
C LEU A 422 31.38 9.00 -24.38
N ARG A 423 32.47 9.32 -23.70
CA ARG A 423 33.86 9.12 -24.17
C ARG A 423 34.50 7.89 -23.58
N GLU A 424 34.26 7.66 -22.30
CA GLU A 424 34.96 6.64 -21.55
C GLU A 424 34.13 6.19 -20.35
N PHE A 425 34.21 4.90 -20.03
CA PHE A 425 33.58 4.32 -18.84
C PHE A 425 34.62 3.49 -18.09
N ARG A 426 34.85 3.79 -16.80
CA ARG A 426 35.86 3.12 -15.96
C ARG A 426 35.24 2.48 -14.72
N LEU A 427 35.79 1.35 -14.31
CA LEU A 427 35.49 0.69 -13.04
C LEU A 427 36.72 0.78 -12.13
N HIS A 428 36.60 1.51 -11.02
CA HIS A 428 37.69 1.65 -10.06
C HIS A 428 37.42 0.81 -8.81
N GLU A 429 38.21 -0.25 -8.65
CA GLU A 429 38.15 -1.16 -7.50
C GLU A 429 36.72 -1.65 -7.18
N VAL A 430 35.89 -1.86 -8.20
CA VAL A 430 34.46 -2.21 -8.01
C VAL A 430 34.29 -3.64 -7.47
N PHE A 431 35.14 -4.56 -7.91
CA PHE A 431 35.07 -5.97 -7.57
C PHE A 431 36.20 -6.36 -6.63
N LEU A 432 35.89 -7.15 -5.60
CA LEU A 432 36.89 -7.83 -4.78
C LEU A 432 37.47 -9.03 -5.55
N PRO A 433 38.75 -9.38 -5.35
CA PRO A 433 39.35 -10.54 -5.98
C PRO A 433 38.64 -11.86 -5.60
N PRO A 434 38.45 -12.81 -6.53
CA PRO A 434 38.81 -12.74 -7.94
C PRO A 434 37.84 -11.90 -8.78
N VAL A 435 38.36 -11.01 -9.63
CA VAL A 435 37.57 -10.15 -10.51
C VAL A 435 36.85 -10.99 -11.57
N PRO A 436 35.54 -10.75 -11.84
CA PRO A 436 34.81 -11.46 -12.88
C PRO A 436 35.43 -11.27 -14.27
N GLN A 437 35.50 -12.33 -15.06
CA GLN A 437 36.02 -12.30 -16.43
C GLN A 437 34.93 -11.96 -17.46
N GLY A 438 35.36 -11.49 -18.63
CA GLY A 438 34.47 -11.27 -19.79
C GLY A 438 33.43 -10.18 -19.55
N LEU A 439 33.83 -9.13 -18.84
CA LEU A 439 32.98 -7.99 -18.52
C LEU A 439 32.54 -7.26 -19.79
N VAL A 440 31.25 -6.92 -19.85
CA VAL A 440 30.63 -6.16 -20.94
C VAL A 440 29.69 -5.11 -20.36
N ALA A 441 29.85 -3.86 -20.78
CA ALA A 441 28.95 -2.76 -20.48
C ALA A 441 27.93 -2.60 -21.61
N MET A 442 26.68 -2.35 -21.26
CA MET A 442 25.62 -1.98 -22.19
C MET A 442 25.03 -0.64 -21.76
N VAL A 443 24.95 0.29 -22.69
CA VAL A 443 24.35 1.62 -22.48
C VAL A 443 23.04 1.68 -23.24
N HIS A 444 21.96 1.97 -22.53
CA HIS A 444 20.60 2.00 -23.06
C HIS A 444 20.00 3.40 -22.89
N ASP A 445 19.38 3.89 -23.95
CA ASP A 445 18.51 5.07 -23.92
C ASP A 445 17.10 4.56 -23.56
N VAL A 446 16.65 4.88 -22.35
CA VAL A 446 15.39 4.37 -21.80
C VAL A 446 14.20 5.00 -22.52
N GLY A 447 14.28 6.29 -22.84
CA GLY A 447 13.24 7.02 -23.56
C GLY A 447 13.01 6.45 -24.97
N LYS A 448 14.10 6.20 -25.72
CA LYS A 448 14.04 5.63 -27.08
C LYS A 448 13.98 4.11 -27.10
N ARG A 449 14.00 3.45 -25.93
CA ARG A 449 13.97 1.99 -25.77
C ARG A 449 14.97 1.25 -26.65
N ARG A 450 16.20 1.77 -26.74
CA ARG A 450 17.25 1.20 -27.59
C ARG A 450 18.56 1.05 -26.86
N THR A 451 19.32 0.02 -27.21
CA THR A 451 20.73 -0.08 -26.82
C THR A 451 21.53 0.87 -27.69
N VAL A 452 22.18 1.84 -27.07
CA VAL A 452 23.03 2.83 -27.75
C VAL A 452 24.41 2.23 -28.02
N HIS A 453 24.96 1.51 -27.05
CA HIS A 453 26.32 1.00 -27.17
C HIS A 453 26.57 -0.26 -26.33
N VAL A 454 27.50 -1.10 -26.76
CA VAL A 454 27.94 -2.32 -26.07
C VAL A 454 29.46 -2.38 -26.10
N CYS A 455 30.10 -2.33 -24.93
CA CYS A 455 31.56 -2.28 -24.79
C CYS A 455 32.09 -3.53 -24.07
N PRO A 456 33.03 -4.30 -24.63
CA PRO A 456 33.85 -5.21 -23.83
C PRO A 456 34.85 -4.42 -22.96
N VAL A 457 35.25 -4.96 -21.80
CA VAL A 457 36.33 -4.37 -20.98
C VAL A 457 37.70 -4.57 -21.63
N THR A 458 38.48 -3.51 -21.66
CA THR A 458 39.92 -3.47 -21.96
C THR A 458 40.65 -2.88 -20.75
N ALA A 459 41.43 -3.73 -20.04
CA ALA A 459 42.32 -3.32 -18.94
C ALA A 459 41.69 -2.31 -17.94
N ASP A 460 40.58 -2.70 -17.32
CA ASP A 460 39.81 -1.95 -16.30
C ASP A 460 39.00 -0.73 -16.82
N SER A 461 39.12 -0.41 -18.10
CA SER A 461 38.30 0.58 -18.82
C SER A 461 37.40 -0.10 -19.86
N PHE A 462 36.29 0.53 -20.22
CA PHE A 462 35.51 0.15 -21.37
C PHE A 462 35.82 1.12 -22.50
N ASP A 463 36.32 0.61 -23.62
CA ASP A 463 36.45 1.41 -24.85
C ASP A 463 35.04 1.76 -25.34
N VAL A 464 34.62 2.99 -25.06
CA VAL A 464 33.37 3.53 -25.55
C VAL A 464 33.63 4.26 -26.85
N VAL A 465 33.09 3.75 -27.96
CA VAL A 465 33.00 4.54 -29.19
C VAL A 465 32.10 5.74 -28.87
N PRO A 466 32.45 6.98 -29.28
CA PRO A 466 31.71 8.17 -28.90
C PRO A 466 30.19 8.00 -29.12
N ALA A 467 29.46 7.83 -28.03
CA ALA A 467 28.03 7.48 -28.05
C ALA A 467 27.21 8.65 -27.52
N VAL A 468 26.29 9.16 -28.34
CA VAL A 468 25.43 10.28 -27.96
C VAL A 468 24.23 9.77 -27.16
N VAL A 469 24.04 10.32 -25.97
CA VAL A 469 22.98 9.99 -25.02
C VAL A 469 22.25 11.25 -24.59
N GLU A 470 20.95 11.14 -24.33
CA GLU A 470 20.07 12.23 -23.93
C GLU A 470 18.92 11.68 -23.06
N GLY A 471 18.55 12.36 -21.99
CA GLY A 471 17.45 11.99 -21.10
C GLY A 471 17.83 10.86 -20.14
N ASP A 472 16.93 9.92 -19.92
CA ASP A 472 17.10 8.78 -19.02
C ASP A 472 17.95 7.65 -19.62
N ILE A 473 19.10 7.39 -18.99
CA ILE A 473 20.09 6.40 -19.46
C ILE A 473 20.24 5.28 -18.43
N LEU A 474 20.27 4.04 -18.91
CA LEU A 474 20.57 2.84 -18.13
C LEU A 474 21.91 2.26 -18.58
N VAL A 475 22.82 2.07 -17.62
CA VAL A 475 24.08 1.36 -17.86
C VAL A 475 24.04 0.03 -17.12
N GLU A 476 24.30 -1.06 -17.82
CA GLU A 476 24.38 -2.41 -17.27
C GLU A 476 25.76 -3.00 -17.48
N VAL A 477 26.35 -3.59 -16.44
CA VAL A 477 27.61 -4.34 -16.55
C VAL A 477 27.31 -5.81 -16.32
N HIS A 478 27.69 -6.63 -17.28
CA HIS A 478 27.52 -8.08 -17.29
C HIS A 478 28.88 -8.76 -17.20
N GLY A 479 28.94 -9.92 -16.57
CA GLY A 479 30.14 -10.77 -16.52
C GLY A 479 29.83 -12.22 -16.85
N ARG A 480 30.88 -13.02 -17.06
CA ARG A 480 30.75 -14.44 -17.34
C ARG A 480 30.44 -15.22 -16.05
N GLY A 481 29.26 -15.84 -15.97
CA GLY A 481 28.85 -16.67 -14.82
C GLY A 481 28.38 -18.05 -15.29
N GLY A 482 29.27 -19.04 -15.31
CA GLY A 482 28.97 -20.37 -15.87
C GLY A 482 28.74 -20.32 -17.38
N GLU A 483 27.66 -20.95 -17.86
CA GLU A 483 27.31 -21.02 -19.30
C GLU A 483 26.67 -19.74 -19.87
N ARG A 484 26.22 -18.79 -19.03
CA ARG A 484 25.54 -17.55 -19.48
C ARG A 484 26.17 -16.30 -18.89
N ARG A 485 25.99 -15.15 -19.57
CA ARG A 485 26.31 -13.83 -19.01
C ARG A 485 25.27 -13.46 -17.95
N ALA A 486 25.73 -12.97 -16.81
CA ALA A 486 24.88 -12.50 -15.73
C ALA A 486 25.12 -11.00 -15.50
N ARG A 487 24.05 -10.25 -15.25
CA ARG A 487 24.13 -8.83 -14.85
C ARG A 487 24.75 -8.74 -13.47
N LEU A 488 25.89 -8.06 -13.38
CA LEU A 488 26.63 -7.86 -12.13
C LEU A 488 26.12 -6.61 -11.42
N LEU A 489 26.13 -5.48 -12.10
CA LEU A 489 25.62 -4.20 -11.61
C LEU A 489 24.90 -3.45 -12.71
N HIS A 490 24.09 -2.48 -12.32
CA HIS A 490 23.46 -1.52 -13.21
C HIS A 490 23.17 -0.23 -12.47
N PHE A 491 22.94 0.85 -13.21
CA PHE A 491 22.49 2.12 -12.63
C PHE A 491 21.82 2.96 -13.71
N HIS A 492 20.90 3.81 -13.27
CA HIS A 492 20.28 4.83 -14.11
C HIS A 492 20.79 6.22 -13.76
N PHE A 493 20.88 7.09 -14.75
CA PHE A 493 21.10 8.52 -14.57
C PHE A 493 20.35 9.30 -15.64
N HIS A 494 20.14 10.59 -15.42
CA HIS A 494 19.50 11.47 -16.40
C HIS A 494 20.51 12.55 -16.84
N THR A 495 20.68 12.74 -18.15
CA THR A 495 21.77 13.57 -18.69
C THR A 495 21.72 15.02 -18.21
N SER A 496 20.53 15.60 -18.01
CA SER A 496 20.38 16.98 -17.51
C SER A 496 20.85 17.21 -16.07
N PHE A 497 21.11 16.16 -15.30
CA PHE A 497 21.59 16.24 -13.91
C PHE A 497 23.07 15.83 -13.80
N VAL A 498 23.76 15.65 -14.92
CA VAL A 498 25.22 15.43 -14.94
C VAL A 498 25.90 16.79 -14.84
N SER A 499 26.69 16.99 -13.79
CA SER A 499 27.45 18.22 -13.59
C SER A 499 28.79 18.15 -14.32
N GLY A 500 28.95 18.95 -15.38
CA GLY A 500 30.21 19.02 -16.14
C GLY A 500 30.42 17.83 -17.08
N ASP A 501 31.63 17.28 -17.07
CA ASP A 501 32.10 16.23 -17.99
C ASP A 501 32.26 14.86 -17.32
N LEU A 502 31.87 14.70 -16.05
CA LEU A 502 32.08 13.48 -15.27
C LEU A 502 30.86 13.11 -14.43
N LEU A 503 30.39 11.86 -14.57
CA LEU A 503 29.52 11.22 -13.59
C LEU A 503 30.32 10.17 -12.81
N ARG A 504 30.55 10.43 -11.52
CA ARG A 504 31.14 9.46 -10.59
C ARG A 504 30.06 8.90 -9.65
N LEU A 505 29.94 7.58 -9.57
CA LEU A 505 29.04 6.91 -8.63
C LEU A 505 29.81 5.89 -7.80
N GLU A 506 29.72 6.00 -6.48
CA GLU A 506 30.23 4.94 -5.59
C GLU A 506 29.49 3.63 -5.83
N VAL A 507 30.15 2.49 -5.56
CA VAL A 507 29.51 1.17 -5.59
C VAL A 507 28.33 1.09 -4.62
N SER A 508 28.37 1.87 -3.53
CA SER A 508 27.27 2.02 -2.59
C SER A 508 26.00 2.61 -3.24
N ALA A 509 26.15 3.37 -4.33
CA ALA A 509 25.11 4.08 -5.07
C ALA A 509 24.71 3.41 -6.39
N VAL A 510 25.31 2.28 -6.78
CA VAL A 510 24.86 1.50 -7.95
C VAL A 510 23.95 0.34 -7.53
N ASP A 511 23.14 -0.15 -8.46
CA ASP A 511 22.23 -1.28 -8.21
C ASP A 511 22.91 -2.61 -8.49
N ARG A 512 22.96 -3.46 -7.46
CA ARG A 512 23.54 -4.80 -7.56
C ARG A 512 22.61 -5.71 -8.35
N GLY A 513 23.07 -6.16 -9.53
CA GLY A 513 22.39 -7.15 -10.38
C GLY A 513 22.59 -8.59 -9.87
N CYS A 514 23.70 -8.86 -9.16
CA CYS A 514 23.96 -10.14 -8.52
C CYS A 514 24.08 -10.00 -6.98
N LYS A 515 23.63 -11.03 -6.26
CA LYS A 515 23.64 -11.07 -4.78
C LYS A 515 24.80 -11.86 -4.18
N THR A 516 25.86 -12.12 -4.96
CA THR A 516 27.03 -12.88 -4.52
C THR A 516 27.70 -12.16 -3.33
N PRO A 517 27.73 -12.77 -2.13
CA PRO A 517 28.38 -12.18 -0.97
C PRO A 517 29.88 -11.96 -1.25
N GLY A 518 30.42 -10.81 -0.84
CA GLY A 518 31.86 -10.53 -0.96
C GLY A 518 32.36 -10.26 -2.38
N LEU A 519 31.48 -10.08 -3.37
CA LEU A 519 31.91 -9.73 -4.73
C LEU A 519 32.27 -8.25 -4.91
N PHE A 520 31.52 -7.36 -4.25
CA PHE A 520 31.65 -5.92 -4.44
C PHE A 520 32.50 -5.29 -3.33
N ASN A 521 33.37 -4.37 -3.72
CA ASN A 521 34.06 -3.50 -2.79
C ASN A 521 33.28 -2.19 -2.66
N ASP A 522 32.74 -1.94 -1.46
CA ASP A 522 31.90 -0.76 -1.19
C ASP A 522 32.65 0.57 -1.25
N LYS A 523 34.00 0.55 -1.27
CA LYS A 523 34.85 1.74 -1.45
C LYS A 523 35.15 2.04 -2.93
N GLY A 524 34.83 1.12 -3.84
CA GLY A 524 35.02 1.31 -5.26
C GLY A 524 34.02 2.33 -5.84
N PHE A 525 34.27 2.75 -7.07
CA PHE A 525 33.40 3.67 -7.79
C PHE A 525 33.44 3.43 -9.31
N VAL A 526 32.44 3.96 -10.00
CA VAL A 526 32.34 3.96 -11.45
C VAL A 526 32.39 5.38 -11.98
N GLU A 527 33.02 5.58 -13.14
CA GLU A 527 33.16 6.90 -13.77
C GLU A 527 32.74 6.86 -15.22
N LEU A 528 31.94 7.84 -15.63
CA LEU A 528 31.57 8.07 -17.02
C LEU A 528 32.01 9.47 -17.41
N PHE A 529 32.83 9.55 -18.47
CA PHE A 529 33.35 10.80 -19.00
C PHE A 529 32.57 11.22 -20.23
N PHE A 530 32.20 12.49 -20.29
CA PHE A 530 31.31 13.04 -21.31
C PHE A 530 31.92 14.26 -21.99
N THR A 531 31.42 14.57 -23.19
CA THR A 531 31.52 15.89 -23.80
C THR A 531 30.11 16.42 -23.97
N VAL A 532 29.82 17.63 -23.49
CA VAL A 532 28.54 18.30 -23.73
C VAL A 532 28.49 18.73 -25.20
N LEU A 533 27.38 18.40 -25.89
CA LEU A 533 27.19 18.69 -27.32
C LEU A 533 26.36 19.96 -27.56
#